data_AF-A0AAE0KYM7-F1
#
_entry.id   AF-A0AAE0KYM7-F1
#
_cell.length_a   1.000
_cell.length_b   1.000
_cell.length_c   1.000
_cell.angle_alpha   90.00
_cell.angle_beta   90.00
_cell.angle_gamma   90.00
#
_symmetry.space_group_name_H-M   'P 1'
#
loop_
_entity.id
_entity.type
_entity.pdbx_description
1 polymer ?
#
loop_
_entity_poly.entity_id
_entity_poly.type
_entity_poly.pdbx_seq_one_letter_code
_entity_poly.pdbx_strand_id
1 'polypeptide(L)'
;AVDVQPIGGRLVLFYADLMLHEVLETYASRHALTMWYYDKEERQRHVADPEAAAAGDQECHRSTRGSGESDEPGGKGSGMSGHAGAPNGMDCVGVALHLLQEMIEVKHPDRTSVDLFVSKVRALDEQGQEVFAHVMGVPHRKALFETLQQLTVDRFKCLQDGAAKAFGPK
;
A
#
# COMPACT_ATOMS: atom_id res chain seq x y z
N ALA A 1 -5.54 -16.00 -24.91
CA ALA A 1 -5.71 -14.82 -24.03
C ALA A 1 -6.79 -15.13 -23.02
N VAL A 2 -6.65 -14.65 -21.79
CA VAL A 2 -7.64 -14.85 -20.71
C VAL A 2 -8.13 -13.48 -20.28
N ASP A 3 -9.43 -13.22 -20.43
CA ASP A 3 -10.04 -11.96 -20.03
C ASP A 3 -10.64 -12.10 -18.63
N VAL A 4 -10.30 -11.15 -17.75
CA VAL A 4 -10.77 -11.16 -16.37
C VAL A 4 -11.64 -9.94 -16.11
N GLN A 5 -12.95 -10.16 -16.03
CA GLN A 5 -13.91 -9.08 -15.74
C GLN A 5 -13.75 -8.59 -14.28
N PRO A 6 -13.87 -7.27 -14.01
CA PRO A 6 -13.73 -6.68 -12.68
C PRO A 6 -15.02 -6.77 -11.85
N ILE A 7 -15.42 -8.00 -11.52
CA ILE A 7 -16.60 -8.26 -10.70
C ILE A 7 -16.28 -7.97 -9.23
N GLY A 8 -17.17 -7.26 -8.53
CA GLY A 8 -17.02 -6.97 -7.10
C GLY A 8 -16.84 -8.23 -6.25
N GLY A 9 -15.86 -8.22 -5.35
CA GLY A 9 -15.52 -9.36 -4.50
C GLY A 9 -14.68 -10.46 -5.18
N ARG A 10 -14.32 -10.30 -6.46
CA ARG A 10 -13.43 -11.24 -7.15
C ARG A 10 -11.97 -11.02 -6.74
N LEU A 11 -11.32 -12.12 -6.34
CA LEU A 11 -9.88 -12.17 -6.10
C LEU A 11 -9.17 -12.85 -7.28
N VAL A 12 -8.06 -12.28 -7.75
CA VAL A 12 -7.26 -12.77 -8.88
C VAL A 12 -5.80 -12.81 -8.44
N LEU A 13 -5.14 -13.94 -8.65
CA LEU A 13 -3.71 -14.12 -8.35
C LEU A 13 -3.01 -14.54 -9.64
N PHE A 14 -1.85 -13.96 -9.89
CA PHE A 14 -0.96 -14.36 -10.97
C PHE A 14 0.50 -14.08 -10.59
N TYR A 15 1.41 -14.82 -11.20
CA TYR A 15 2.85 -14.57 -11.06
C TYR A 15 3.24 -13.33 -11.85
N ALA A 16 3.80 -12.35 -11.15
CA ALA A 16 4.14 -11.02 -11.66
C ALA A 16 5.09 -11.05 -12.86
N ASP A 17 6.08 -11.93 -12.78
CA ASP A 17 7.19 -12.13 -13.69
C ASP A 17 6.79 -12.92 -14.94
N LEU A 18 5.85 -13.86 -14.79
CA LEU A 18 5.46 -14.77 -15.88
C LEU A 18 4.30 -14.23 -16.73
N MET A 19 3.53 -13.27 -16.24
CA MET A 19 2.26 -12.87 -16.85
C MET A 19 2.28 -11.42 -17.35
N LEU A 20 2.36 -11.29 -18.68
CA LEU A 20 2.00 -10.04 -19.36
C LEU A 20 0.51 -9.79 -19.21
N HIS A 21 0.16 -8.62 -18.70
CA HIS A 21 -1.21 -8.21 -18.45
C HIS A 21 -1.42 -6.77 -18.87
N GLU A 22 -2.60 -6.48 -19.41
CA GLU A 22 -3.05 -5.13 -19.74
C GLU A 22 -4.43 -4.86 -19.15
N VAL A 23 -4.75 -3.58 -18.99
CA VAL A 23 -6.06 -3.13 -18.55
C VAL A 23 -6.68 -2.36 -19.70
N LEU A 24 -7.78 -2.87 -20.23
CA LEU A 24 -8.53 -2.19 -21.29
C LEU A 24 -9.19 -0.90 -20.77
N GLU A 25 -9.52 0.01 -21.68
CA GLU A 25 -10.18 1.28 -21.38
C GLU A 25 -11.51 1.06 -20.63
N THR A 26 -11.84 1.97 -19.70
CA THR A 26 -13.09 1.94 -18.92
C THR A 26 -13.92 3.19 -19.16
N TYR A 27 -15.22 3.02 -19.36
CA TYR A 27 -16.18 4.12 -19.54
C TYR A 27 -17.04 4.37 -18.28
N ALA A 28 -16.67 3.76 -17.15
CA ALA A 28 -17.31 3.92 -15.85
C ALA A 28 -16.27 3.82 -14.72
N SER A 29 -16.62 4.29 -13.52
CA SER A 29 -15.78 4.18 -12.32
C SER A 29 -15.50 2.72 -11.98
N ARG A 30 -14.22 2.36 -11.89
CA ARG A 30 -13.74 1.02 -11.56
C ARG A 30 -12.78 1.09 -10.38
N HIS A 31 -13.05 0.32 -9.34
CA HIS A 31 -12.21 0.24 -8.14
C HIS A 31 -11.65 -1.18 -7.98
N ALA A 32 -10.37 -1.28 -7.63
CA ALA A 32 -9.69 -2.53 -7.35
C ALA A 32 -8.61 -2.29 -6.27
N LEU A 33 -8.26 -3.35 -5.54
CA LEU A 33 -7.14 -3.36 -4.59
C LEU A 33 -6.10 -4.34 -5.11
N THR A 34 -4.82 -3.93 -5.10
CA THR A 34 -3.71 -4.75 -5.60
C THR A 34 -2.71 -4.96 -4.48
N MET A 35 -2.30 -6.21 -4.25
CA MET A 35 -1.28 -6.58 -3.27
C MET A 35 -0.17 -7.37 -3.96
N TRP A 36 1.08 -7.04 -3.64
CA TRP A 36 2.26 -7.74 -4.13
C TRP A 36 2.86 -8.57 -3.00
N TYR A 37 3.01 -9.87 -3.26
CA TYR A 37 3.71 -10.78 -2.35
C TYR A 37 5.13 -10.97 -2.87
N TYR A 38 6.11 -10.61 -2.05
CA TYR A 38 7.52 -10.79 -2.38
C TYR A 38 8.01 -12.12 -1.84
N ASP A 39 8.75 -12.85 -2.66
CA ASP A 39 9.56 -13.94 -2.14
C ASP A 39 10.67 -13.40 -1.22
N LYS A 40 10.92 -14.11 -0.13
CA LYS A 40 11.84 -13.65 0.91
C LYS A 40 13.28 -13.62 0.42
N GLU A 41 13.70 -14.63 -0.34
CA GLU A 41 15.07 -14.75 -0.83
C GLU A 41 15.34 -13.76 -1.96
N GLU A 42 14.37 -13.63 -2.86
CA GLU A 42 14.41 -12.64 -3.93
C GLU A 42 14.51 -11.23 -3.36
N ARG A 43 13.64 -10.86 -2.42
CA ARG A 43 13.69 -9.55 -1.78
C ARG A 43 15.03 -9.29 -1.10
N GLN A 44 15.63 -10.29 -0.45
CA GLN A 44 16.94 -10.14 0.19
C GLN A 44 18.05 -9.88 -0.83
N ARG A 45 18.03 -10.58 -1.97
CA ARG A 45 18.97 -10.33 -3.07
C ARG A 45 18.84 -8.92 -3.63
N HIS A 46 17.61 -8.45 -3.85
CA HIS A 46 17.35 -7.11 -4.37
C HIS A 46 17.74 -5.99 -3.40
N VAL A 47 17.61 -6.22 -2.08
CA VAL A 47 18.07 -5.27 -1.06
C VAL A 47 19.59 -5.27 -0.94
N ALA A 48 20.23 -6.43 -1.08
CA ALA A 48 21.68 -6.57 -0.96
C ALA A 48 22.44 -6.01 -2.17
N ASP A 49 21.87 -6.13 -3.37
CA ASP A 49 22.45 -5.65 -4.62
C ASP A 49 21.37 -5.03 -5.53
N PRO A 50 21.08 -3.73 -5.39
CA PRO A 50 20.07 -3.04 -6.16
C PRO A 50 20.43 -2.87 -7.65
N GLU A 51 21.73 -2.91 -8.00
CA GLU A 51 22.17 -2.79 -9.40
C GLU A 51 22.03 -4.12 -10.16
N ALA A 52 22.37 -5.25 -9.52
CA ALA A 52 22.12 -6.57 -10.11
C ALA A 52 20.62 -6.89 -10.22
N ALA A 53 19.82 -6.41 -9.27
CA ALA A 53 18.36 -6.46 -9.28
C ALA A 53 17.73 -5.74 -10.49
N ALA A 54 18.16 -4.51 -10.75
CA ALA A 54 17.63 -3.70 -11.85
C ALA A 54 17.94 -4.28 -13.24
N ALA A 55 18.95 -5.13 -13.37
CA ALA A 55 19.31 -5.81 -14.61
C ALA A 55 18.33 -6.93 -14.99
N GLY A 56 17.71 -7.60 -14.00
CA GLY A 56 16.68 -8.63 -14.24
C GLY A 56 15.36 -8.05 -14.75
N ASP A 57 15.01 -6.85 -14.29
CA ASP A 57 13.78 -6.16 -14.69
C ASP A 57 13.89 -5.54 -16.10
N GLN A 58 15.11 -5.31 -16.60
CA GLN A 58 15.34 -4.60 -17.86
C GLN A 58 15.13 -5.46 -19.12
N GLU A 59 15.14 -6.79 -18.98
CA GLU A 59 14.96 -7.70 -20.12
C GLU A 59 13.51 -7.69 -20.65
N CYS A 60 12.52 -7.24 -19.85
CA CYS A 60 11.13 -7.09 -20.31
C CYS A 60 10.89 -5.86 -21.20
N HIS A 61 11.80 -4.88 -21.21
CA HIS A 61 11.59 -3.58 -21.88
C HIS A 61 12.32 -3.41 -23.23
N ARG A 62 13.13 -4.38 -23.67
CA ARG A 62 14.03 -4.20 -24.83
C ARG A 62 13.54 -4.79 -26.16
N SER A 63 12.24 -5.03 -26.34
CA SER A 63 11.73 -5.59 -27.60
C SER A 63 10.60 -4.77 -28.25
N THR A 64 10.74 -3.46 -28.35
CA THR A 64 9.98 -2.65 -29.34
C THR A 64 10.67 -1.30 -29.59
N ARG A 65 11.71 -1.29 -30.42
CA ARG A 65 12.16 -0.06 -31.10
C ARG A 65 12.46 -0.35 -32.57
N GLY A 66 11.40 -0.34 -33.36
CA GLY A 66 11.44 -0.22 -34.81
C GLY A 66 10.58 0.96 -35.24
N SER A 67 11.24 2.11 -35.45
CA SER A 67 11.00 3.14 -36.48
C SER A 67 9.57 3.63 -36.80
N GLY A 68 9.34 4.94 -36.57
CA GLY A 68 8.27 5.71 -37.23
C GLY A 68 8.04 7.12 -36.66
N GLU A 69 8.66 8.12 -37.30
CA GLU A 69 8.36 9.58 -37.42
C GLU A 69 6.84 9.93 -37.34
N SER A 70 6.31 11.10 -36.91
CA SER A 70 6.76 12.51 -36.89
C SER A 70 5.78 13.39 -36.08
N ASP A 71 6.26 14.56 -35.63
CA ASP A 71 5.60 15.89 -35.47
C ASP A 71 4.57 16.23 -34.37
N GLU A 72 4.95 17.26 -33.60
CA GLU A 72 4.24 18.10 -32.59
C GLU A 72 3.22 19.11 -33.24
N PRO A 73 2.57 20.10 -32.55
CA PRO A 73 2.54 20.46 -31.10
C PRO A 73 1.15 20.83 -30.51
N GLY A 74 1.08 20.94 -29.17
CA GLY A 74 0.36 22.03 -28.51
C GLY A 74 -0.77 21.67 -27.54
N GLY A 75 -0.61 22.01 -26.26
CA GLY A 75 -1.71 22.01 -25.29
C GLY A 75 -1.30 22.34 -23.85
N LYS A 76 -1.47 23.61 -23.46
CA LYS A 76 -1.28 24.15 -22.10
C LYS A 76 -2.26 23.54 -21.08
N GLY A 77 -1.82 23.36 -19.84
CA GLY A 77 -2.66 23.20 -18.65
C GLY A 77 -1.88 22.63 -17.47
N SER A 78 -1.13 23.43 -16.70
CA SER A 78 -1.58 24.09 -15.46
C SER A 78 -2.11 23.12 -14.41
N GLY A 79 -1.34 22.91 -13.33
CA GLY A 79 -1.87 22.36 -12.08
C GLY A 79 -0.99 21.35 -11.33
N MET A 80 0.31 21.61 -11.15
CA MET A 80 1.10 20.88 -10.15
C MET A 80 0.67 21.33 -8.75
N SER A 81 -0.33 20.67 -8.18
CA SER A 81 -0.51 20.62 -6.73
C SER A 81 0.36 19.48 -6.21
N GLY A 82 1.56 19.83 -5.75
CA GLY A 82 2.42 18.89 -5.04
C GLY A 82 1.75 18.45 -3.75
N HIS A 83 1.30 17.20 -3.70
CA HIS A 83 1.05 16.55 -2.41
C HIS A 83 2.40 16.17 -1.82
N ALA A 84 2.72 16.87 -0.72
CA ALA A 84 3.89 16.64 0.07
C ALA A 84 3.89 15.21 0.62
N GLY A 85 4.72 14.37 -0.03
CA GLY A 85 5.50 13.29 0.54
C GLY A 85 4.86 12.44 1.63
N ALA A 86 4.15 11.39 1.21
CA ALA A 86 4.21 10.14 1.96
C ALA A 86 5.66 9.62 1.91
N PRO A 87 6.28 9.22 3.04
CA PRO A 87 7.57 8.56 2.99
C PRO A 87 7.40 7.23 2.24
N ASN A 88 8.20 7.02 1.20
CA ASN A 88 8.38 5.76 0.47
C ASN A 88 7.29 5.31 -0.52
N GLY A 89 6.57 6.21 -1.19
CA GLY A 89 5.75 5.84 -2.36
C GLY A 89 4.61 4.83 -2.11
N MET A 90 4.29 4.54 -0.84
CA MET A 90 3.15 3.73 -0.43
C MET A 90 1.87 4.57 -0.49
N ASP A 91 0.78 3.97 -0.95
CA ASP A 91 -0.55 4.57 -0.84
C ASP A 91 -1.03 4.60 0.63
N CYS A 92 -2.08 5.38 0.92
CA CYS A 92 -2.61 5.55 2.27
C CYS A 92 -3.02 4.22 2.94
N VAL A 93 -3.42 3.23 2.14
CA VAL A 93 -3.79 1.88 2.61
C VAL A 93 -2.55 1.11 3.03
N GLY A 94 -1.49 1.14 2.23
CA GLY A 94 -0.20 0.52 2.52
C GLY A 94 0.41 1.07 3.81
N VAL A 95 0.35 2.40 4.02
CA VAL A 95 0.84 3.01 5.27
C VAL A 95 0.00 2.55 6.47
N ALA A 96 -1.33 2.50 6.35
CA ALA A 96 -2.21 2.05 7.44
C ALA A 96 -1.94 0.58 7.82
N LEU A 97 -1.80 -0.31 6.82
CA LEU A 97 -1.47 -1.72 7.04
C LEU A 97 -0.07 -1.90 7.63
N HIS A 98 0.90 -1.09 7.21
CA HIS A 98 2.25 -1.13 7.75
C HIS A 98 2.26 -0.77 9.25
N LEU A 99 1.52 0.27 9.66
CA LEU A 99 1.39 0.63 11.07
C LEU A 99 0.73 -0.46 11.91
N LEU A 100 -0.25 -1.18 11.35
CA LEU A 100 -0.86 -2.33 12.03
C LEU A 100 0.11 -3.51 12.14
N GLN A 101 0.92 -3.75 11.13
CA GLN A 101 1.95 -4.79 11.17
C GLN A 101 3.02 -4.45 12.22
N GLU A 102 3.53 -3.22 12.22
CA GLU A 102 4.46 -2.75 13.25
C GLU A 102 3.86 -2.88 14.65
N MET A 103 2.56 -2.56 14.80
CA MET A 103 1.83 -2.75 16.04
C MET A 103 1.82 -4.23 16.45
N ILE A 104 1.48 -5.17 15.55
CA ILE A 104 1.45 -6.61 15.84
C ILE A 104 2.83 -7.14 16.28
N GLU A 105 3.92 -6.62 15.73
CA GLU A 105 5.29 -7.08 16.02
C GLU A 105 5.83 -6.68 17.40
N VAL A 106 5.16 -5.76 18.11
CA VAL A 106 5.55 -5.34 19.46
C VAL A 106 5.30 -6.47 20.47
N LYS A 107 6.34 -7.25 20.80
CA LYS A 107 6.26 -8.39 21.75
C LYS A 107 5.84 -8.01 23.18
N HIS A 108 6.27 -6.84 23.65
CA HIS A 108 6.01 -6.37 25.01
C HIS A 108 5.53 -4.92 24.96
N PRO A 109 4.23 -4.69 24.76
CA PRO A 109 3.70 -3.34 24.69
C PRO A 109 3.78 -2.68 26.07
N ASP A 110 4.44 -1.54 26.10
CA ASP A 110 4.56 -0.62 27.24
C ASP A 110 3.97 0.76 26.88
N ARG A 111 4.00 1.70 27.82
CA ARG A 111 3.44 3.04 27.56
C ARG A 111 4.14 3.76 26.40
N THR A 112 5.44 3.59 26.27
CA THR A 112 6.24 4.20 25.19
C THR A 112 5.85 3.68 23.81
N SER A 113 5.62 2.37 23.67
CA SER A 113 5.15 1.76 22.43
C SER A 113 3.76 2.27 22.01
N VAL A 114 2.85 2.43 22.98
CA VAL A 114 1.52 3.01 22.76
C VAL A 114 1.62 4.46 22.27
N ASP A 115 2.42 5.29 22.96
CA ASP A 115 2.57 6.70 22.60
C ASP A 115 3.27 6.86 21.23
N LEU A 116 4.23 6.00 20.90
CA LEU A 116 4.88 5.98 19.58
C LEU A 116 3.89 5.59 18.48
N PHE A 117 3.07 4.57 18.69
CA PHE A 117 2.02 4.18 17.76
C PHE A 117 1.01 5.31 17.53
N VAL A 118 0.52 5.93 18.61
CA VAL A 118 -0.39 7.08 18.53
C VAL A 118 0.25 8.24 17.78
N SER A 119 1.54 8.51 18.02
CA SER A 119 2.30 9.55 17.31
C SER A 119 2.37 9.26 15.80
N LYS A 120 2.67 8.02 15.41
CA LYS A 120 2.70 7.59 14.01
C LYS A 120 1.34 7.73 13.33
N VAL A 121 0.24 7.34 13.98
CA VAL A 121 -1.12 7.51 13.44
C VAL A 121 -1.49 8.99 13.31
N ARG A 122 -1.06 9.85 14.24
CA ARG A 122 -1.26 11.31 14.15
C ARG A 122 -0.43 11.97 13.04
N ALA A 123 0.71 11.39 12.68
CA ALA A 123 1.58 11.88 11.63
C ALA A 123 1.06 11.56 10.21
N LEU A 124 0.04 10.72 10.08
CA LEU A 124 -0.66 10.49 8.82
C LEU A 124 -1.36 11.77 8.35
N ASP A 125 -1.47 11.93 7.03
CA ASP A 125 -2.31 12.96 6.43
C ASP A 125 -3.80 12.66 6.65
N GLU A 126 -4.68 13.60 6.28
CA GLU A 126 -6.12 13.43 6.54
C GLU A 126 -6.69 12.19 5.85
N GLN A 127 -6.23 11.87 4.63
CA GLN A 127 -6.65 10.70 3.89
C GLN A 127 -6.17 9.40 4.57
N GLY A 128 -4.92 9.34 5.01
CA GLY A 128 -4.36 8.22 5.76
C GLY A 128 -5.08 8.01 7.10
N GLN A 129 -5.48 9.08 7.79
CA GLN A 129 -6.26 8.99 9.03
C GLN A 129 -7.67 8.41 8.80
N GLU A 130 -8.35 8.80 7.71
CA GLU A 130 -9.67 8.26 7.37
C GLU A 130 -9.60 6.78 6.98
N VAL A 131 -8.60 6.41 6.18
CA VAL A 131 -8.34 5.00 5.83
C VAL A 131 -8.04 4.20 7.08
N PHE A 132 -7.18 4.71 7.96
CA PHE A 132 -6.85 4.05 9.22
C PHE A 132 -8.09 3.88 10.11
N ALA A 133 -8.94 4.91 10.23
CA ALA A 133 -10.20 4.82 10.97
C ALA A 133 -11.09 3.70 10.41
N HIS A 134 -11.20 3.59 9.08
CA HIS A 134 -11.98 2.55 8.43
C HIS A 134 -11.44 1.15 8.70
N VAL A 135 -10.11 0.95 8.59
CA VAL A 135 -9.46 -0.34 8.89
C VAL A 135 -9.67 -0.73 10.35
N MET A 136 -9.67 0.25 11.26
CA MET A 136 -9.94 0.06 12.68
C MET A 136 -11.41 -0.14 13.03
N GLY A 137 -12.32 -0.07 12.05
CA GLY A 137 -13.77 -0.16 12.28
C GLY A 137 -14.36 1.05 13.01
N VAL A 138 -13.69 2.20 12.96
CA VAL A 138 -14.10 3.44 13.60
C VAL A 138 -14.81 4.32 12.56
N PRO A 139 -15.97 4.92 12.87
CA PRO A 139 -16.85 5.52 11.85
C PRO A 139 -16.27 6.75 11.15
N HIS A 140 -15.36 7.48 11.79
CA HIS A 140 -14.72 8.67 11.21
C HIS A 140 -13.47 9.06 12.00
N ARG A 141 -12.57 9.83 11.37
CA ARG A 141 -11.33 10.37 11.97
C ARG A 141 -11.49 10.98 13.36
N LYS A 142 -12.57 11.72 13.66
CA LYS A 142 -12.77 12.30 15.00
C LYS A 142 -12.87 11.23 16.10
N ALA A 143 -13.64 10.17 15.85
CA ALA A 143 -13.79 9.05 16.79
C ALA A 143 -12.50 8.24 16.91
N LEU A 144 -11.67 8.22 15.86
CA LEU A 144 -10.34 7.62 15.92
C LEU A 144 -9.49 8.34 16.97
N PHE A 145 -9.45 9.69 16.98
CA PHE A 145 -8.64 10.41 17.96
C PHE A 145 -9.16 10.31 19.39
N GLU A 146 -10.47 10.30 19.59
CA GLU A 146 -11.07 10.04 20.90
C GLU A 146 -10.68 8.64 21.42
N THR A 147 -10.71 7.64 20.52
CA THR A 147 -10.29 6.27 20.83
C THR A 147 -8.80 6.20 21.17
N LEU A 148 -7.94 6.86 20.39
CA LEU A 148 -6.49 6.89 20.60
C LEU A 148 -6.10 7.63 21.89
N GLN A 149 -6.85 8.67 22.28
CA GLN A 149 -6.62 9.38 23.55
C GLN A 149 -6.90 8.51 24.77
N GLN A 150 -7.83 7.57 24.65
CA GLN A 150 -8.20 6.64 25.71
C GLN A 150 -7.43 5.31 25.65
N LEU A 151 -6.40 5.22 24.79
CA LEU A 151 -5.67 3.98 24.58
C LEU A 151 -4.74 3.70 25.77
N THR A 152 -5.12 2.70 26.55
CA THR A 152 -4.30 2.10 27.61
C THR A 152 -3.46 0.96 27.04
N VAL A 153 -2.44 0.51 27.78
CA VAL A 153 -1.62 -0.65 27.37
C VAL A 153 -2.48 -1.91 27.21
N ASP A 154 -3.47 -2.12 28.08
CA ASP A 154 -4.37 -3.29 27.99
C ASP A 154 -5.29 -3.21 26.76
N ARG A 155 -5.80 -2.01 26.44
CA ARG A 155 -6.56 -1.80 25.21
C ARG A 155 -5.69 -1.98 23.97
N PHE A 156 -4.43 -1.55 24.02
CA PHE A 156 -3.47 -1.75 22.95
C PHE A 156 -3.16 -3.24 22.72
N LYS A 157 -3.02 -4.04 23.78
CA LYS A 157 -2.90 -5.51 23.66
C LYS A 157 -4.12 -6.14 23.01
N CYS A 158 -5.32 -5.77 23.45
CA CYS A 158 -6.56 -6.26 22.84
C CYS A 158 -6.65 -5.89 21.34
N LEU A 159 -6.16 -4.70 21.00
CA LEU A 159 -6.05 -4.23 19.62
C LEU A 159 -5.04 -5.04 18.80
N GLN A 160 -3.85 -5.32 19.37
CA GLN A 160 -2.85 -6.21 18.78
C GLN A 160 -3.41 -7.61 18.53
N ASP A 161 -4.09 -8.21 19.51
CA ASP A 161 -4.67 -9.56 19.38
C ASP A 161 -5.74 -9.60 18.29
N GLY A 162 -6.58 -8.56 18.23
CA GLY A 162 -7.58 -8.39 17.17
C GLY A 162 -6.94 -8.25 15.79
N ALA A 163 -5.91 -7.41 15.67
CA ALA A 163 -5.17 -7.21 14.43
C ALA A 163 -4.40 -8.47 14.01
N ALA A 164 -3.75 -9.18 14.94
CA ALA A 164 -3.06 -10.44 14.68
C ALA A 164 -4.02 -11.53 14.21
N LYS A 165 -5.25 -11.57 14.74
CA LYS A 165 -6.29 -12.50 14.26
C LYS A 165 -6.80 -12.14 12.86
N ALA A 166 -6.87 -10.86 12.52
CA ALA A 166 -7.36 -10.38 11.23
C ALA A 166 -6.29 -10.44 10.11
N PHE A 167 -5.03 -10.17 10.46
CA PHE A 167 -3.94 -9.92 9.51
C PHE A 167 -2.69 -10.80 9.72
N GLY A 168 -2.62 -11.56 10.80
CA GLY A 168 -1.49 -12.46 11.06
C GLY A 168 -1.44 -13.66 10.12
N PRO A 169 -0.27 -14.33 10.00
CA PRO A 169 -0.13 -15.55 9.23
C PRO A 169 -1.06 -16.63 9.80
N LYS A 170 -1.89 -17.23 8.93
CA LYS A 170 -2.78 -18.35 9.28
C LYS A 170 -2.01 -19.66 9.32
#